data_AF-A0A956AVC9-F1
#
_entry.id   AF-A0A956AVC9-F1
#
_cell.length_a   1.000
_cell.length_b   1.000
_cell.length_c   1.000
_cell.angle_alpha   90.00
_cell.angle_beta   90.00
_cell.angle_gamma   90.00
#
_symmetry.space_group_name_H-M   'P 1'
#
loop_
_entity.id
_entity.type
_entity.pdbx_description
1 polymer ?
#
loop_
_entity_poly.entity_id
_entity_poly.type
_entity_poly.pdbx_seq_one_letter_code
_entity_poly.pdbx_strand_id
1 'polypeptide(L)' 'MQLRPLEVIVDGDNVERAIKALKRKVATEGIYKELKRRRFYEKPSVKRKRKQREAERRRRKERRRAIRARSRKGKR' A
#
# COMPACT_ATOMS: atom_id res chain seq x y z
N MET A 1 -11.35 -16.51 9.92
CA MET A 1 -10.98 -15.10 9.63
C MET A 1 -12.18 -14.43 8.97
N GLN A 2 -12.85 -13.50 9.65
CA GLN A 2 -13.94 -12.74 9.04
C GLN A 2 -13.34 -11.76 8.01
N LEU A 3 -13.68 -11.96 6.74
CA LEU A 3 -13.40 -10.99 5.67
C LEU A 3 -14.29 -9.78 5.92
N ARG A 4 -13.71 -8.69 6.42
CA ARG A 4 -14.45 -7.42 6.56
C ARG A 4 -14.45 -6.70 5.21
N PRO A 5 -15.61 -6.30 4.69
CA PRO A 5 -15.70 -5.50 3.47
C PRO A 5 -15.10 -4.11 3.71
N LEU A 6 -14.62 -3.49 2.63
CA LEU A 6 -14.03 -2.16 2.68
C LEU A 6 -15.12 -1.10 2.60
N GLU A 7 -15.41 -0.46 3.73
CA GLU A 7 -16.54 0.47 3.86
C GLU A 7 -16.08 1.92 4.08
N VAL A 8 -16.91 2.88 3.67
CA VAL A 8 -16.74 4.32 3.90
C VAL A 8 -18.09 4.90 4.27
N ILE A 9 -18.12 5.66 5.37
CA ILE A 9 -19.30 6.41 5.81
C ILE A 9 -19.37 7.71 4.99
N VAL A 10 -20.57 8.08 4.57
CA VAL A 10 -20.83 9.34 3.86
C VAL A 10 -21.42 10.32 4.87
N ASP A 11 -20.66 11.35 5.22
CA ASP A 11 -21.11 12.39 6.13
C ASP A 11 -21.61 13.62 5.33
N GLY A 12 -22.82 14.09 5.63
CA GLY A 12 -23.37 15.36 5.14
C GLY A 12 -23.52 15.48 3.62
N ASP A 13 -24.09 14.46 2.96
CA ASP A 13 -24.35 14.39 1.51
C ASP A 13 -23.13 14.57 0.59
N ASN A 14 -21.90 14.54 1.14
CA ASN A 14 -20.69 14.69 0.34
C ASN A 14 -20.19 13.35 -0.24
N VAL A 15 -20.92 12.86 -1.24
CA VAL A 15 -20.67 11.58 -1.92
C VAL A 15 -19.31 11.56 -2.63
N GLU A 16 -18.89 12.66 -3.26
CA GLU A 16 -17.60 12.72 -3.97
C GLU A 16 -16.41 12.49 -3.04
N ARG A 17 -16.47 13.08 -1.83
CA ARG A 17 -15.43 12.88 -0.81
C ARG A 17 -15.39 11.43 -0.36
N ALA A 18 -16.54 10.79 -0.17
CA ALA A 18 -16.62 9.38 0.20
C ALA A 18 -16.03 8.46 -0.88
N ILE A 19 -16.35 8.71 -2.16
CA ILE A 19 -15.78 7.97 -3.30
C ILE A 19 -14.25 8.12 -3.34
N LYS A 20 -13.74 9.34 -3.11
CA LYS A 20 -12.29 9.58 -3.07
C LYS A 20 -11.63 8.86 -1.91
N ALA A 21 -12.26 8.86 -0.74
CA ALA A 21 -11.78 8.13 0.43
C ALA A 21 -11.77 6.61 0.17
N LEU A 22 -12.81 6.07 -0.46
CA LEU A 22 -12.89 4.65 -0.83
C LEU A 22 -11.77 4.26 -1.78
N LYS A 23 -11.59 5.00 -2.88
CA LYS A 23 -10.48 4.79 -3.84
C LYS A 23 -9.12 4.79 -3.13
N ARG A 24 -8.92 5.68 -2.16
CA ARG A 24 -7.68 5.75 -1.37
C ARG A 24 -7.51 4.55 -0.43
N LYS A 25 -8.58 4.08 0.22
CA LYS A 25 -8.55 2.87 1.06
C LYS A 25 -8.20 1.65 0.21
N VAL A 26 -8.83 1.46 -0.95
CA VAL A 26 -8.54 0.35 -1.89
C VAL A 26 -7.07 0.37 -2.33
N ALA A 27 -6.54 1.54 -2.66
CA ALA A 27 -5.14 1.69 -3.04
C ALA A 27 -4.17 1.41 -1.88
N THR A 28 -4.54 1.79 -0.66
CA THR A 28 -3.73 1.58 0.56
C THR A 28 -3.64 0.11 0.93
N GLU A 29 -4.76 -0.62 0.91
CA GLU A 29 -4.77 -2.05 1.14
C GLU A 29 -4.03 -2.84 0.05
N GLY A 30 -3.87 -2.24 -1.14
CA GLY A 30 -3.11 -2.85 -2.22
C GLY A 30 -3.90 -3.91 -2.98
N ILE A 31 -5.23 -3.90 -2.87
CA ILE A 31 -6.16 -4.84 -3.52
C ILE A 31 -5.86 -4.96 -5.01
N TYR A 32 -5.66 -3.84 -5.72
CA TYR A 32 -5.33 -3.86 -7.15
C TYR A 32 -4.03 -4.61 -7.48
N LYS A 33 -3.01 -4.49 -6.61
CA LYS A 33 -1.74 -5.21 -6.79
C LYS A 33 -1.93 -6.70 -6.56
N GLU A 34 -2.77 -7.06 -5.59
CA GLU A 34 -3.07 -8.44 -5.29
C GLU A 34 -3.90 -9.09 -6.39
N LEU A 35 -4.96 -8.43 -6.88
CA LEU A 35 -5.75 -8.88 -8.03
C LEU A 35 -4.85 -9.14 -9.25
N LYS A 36 -3.96 -8.20 -9.57
CA LYS A 36 -3.01 -8.37 -10.69
C LYS A 36 -2.08 -9.57 -10.49
N ARG A 37 -1.64 -9.83 -9.25
CA ARG A 37 -0.76 -10.98 -8.93
C ARG A 37 -1.49 -12.31 -8.98
N ARG A 38 -2.77 -12.34 -8.59
CA ARG A 38 -3.61 -13.55 -8.56
C ARG A 38 -4.18 -13.92 -9.93
N ARG A 39 -4.10 -13.03 -10.92
CA ARG A 39 -4.62 -13.26 -12.29
C ARG A 39 -4.00 -14.49 -12.97
N PHE A 40 -2.76 -14.84 -12.63
CA PHE A 40 -2.06 -16.01 -13.17
C PHE A 40 -1.28 -16.74 -12.07
N TYR A 41 -1.02 -18.03 -12.27
CA TYR A 41 -0.21 -18.81 -11.35
C TYR A 41 1.25 -18.32 -11.34
N GLU A 42 1.77 -18.01 -10.15
CA GLU A 42 3.18 -17.67 -9.93
C GLU A 42 3.88 -18.86 -9.26
N LYS A 43 4.84 -19.48 -9.96
CA LYS A 43 5.63 -20.61 -9.42
C LYS A 43 6.28 -20.20 -8.07
N PRO A 44 6.41 -21.11 -7.08
CA PRO A 44 6.84 -20.75 -5.72
C PRO A 44 8.21 -20.05 -5.67
N SER A 45 9.14 -20.48 -6.53
CA SER A 45 10.47 -19.86 -6.65
C SER A 45 10.39 -18.39 -7.11
N VAL A 46 9.51 -18.09 -8.08
CA VAL A 46 9.30 -16.72 -8.59
C VAL A 46 8.67 -15.85 -7.50
N LYS A 47 7.68 -16.39 -6.78
CA LYS A 47 7.04 -15.72 -5.63
C LYS A 47 8.06 -15.37 -4.54
N ARG A 48 8.98 -16.29 -4.20
CA ARG A 48 10.08 -16.06 -3.24
C ARG A 48 11.01 -14.93 -3.70
N LYS A 49 11.49 -14.98 -4.94
CA LYS A 49 12.36 -13.94 -5.54
C LYS A 49 11.68 -12.56 -5.54
N ARG A 50 10.40 -12.49 -5.90
CA ARG A 50 9.63 -11.24 -5.89
C ARG A 50 9.49 -10.67 -4.48
N LYS A 51 9.15 -11.51 -3.48
CA LYS A 51 9.02 -11.09 -2.07
C LYS A 51 10.33 -10.51 -1.54
N GLN A 52 11.46 -11.14 -1.85
CA GLN A 52 12.79 -10.65 -1.45
C GLN A 52 13.11 -9.28 -2.07
N ARG A 53 12.90 -9.13 -3.39
CA ARG A 53 13.09 -7.85 -4.10
C ARG A 53 12.19 -6.73 -3.55
N GLU A 54 10.92 -7.03 -3.25
CA GLU A 54 9.99 -6.05 -2.66
C GLU A 54 10.42 -5.63 -1.24
N ALA A 55 10.89 -6.57 -0.41
CA ALA A 55 11.40 -6.28 0.92
C ALA A 55 12.66 -5.40 0.89
N GLU A 56 13.59 -5.68 -0.03
CA GLU A 56 14.78 -4.85 -0.23
C GLU A 56 14.43 -3.43 -0.69
N ARG A 57 13.52 -3.29 -1.66
CA ARG A 57 13.01 -1.98 -2.12
C ARG A 57 12.38 -1.20 -0.97
N ARG A 58 11.61 -1.86 -0.11
CA ARG A 58 11.00 -1.24 1.08
C ARG A 58 12.06 -0.75 2.05
N ARG A 59 13.04 -1.59 2.41
CA ARG A 59 14.16 -1.22 3.29
C ARG A 59 14.95 -0.02 2.74
N ARG A 60 15.24 0.00 1.43
CA ARG A 60 15.94 1.12 0.79
C ARG A 60 15.13 2.42 0.86
N LYS A 61 13.81 2.34 0.68
CA LYS A 61 12.90 3.50 0.79
C LYS A 61 12.83 4.04 2.22
N GLU A 62 12.77 3.17 3.21
CA GLU A 62 12.77 3.53 4.63
C GLU A 62 14.08 4.19 5.05
N ARG A 63 15.24 3.63 4.65
CA ARG A 63 16.56 4.26 4.87
C ARG A 63 16.63 5.67 4.29
N ARG A 64 16.19 5.87 3.03
CA ARG A 64 16.14 7.20 2.39
C ARG A 64 15.25 8.18 3.16
N ARG A 65 14.11 7.74 3.68
CA ARG A 65 13.21 8.56 4.50
C ARG A 65 13.86 8.95 5.82
N ALA A 66 14.53 8.00 6.49
CA ALA A 66 15.23 8.26 7.76
C ALA A 66 16.36 9.28 7.59
N ILE A 67 17.17 9.17 6.52
CA ILE A 67 18.23 10.14 6.21
C ILE A 67 17.64 11.54 6.01
N ARG A 68 16.57 11.66 5.20
CA ARG A 68 15.88 12.94 4.97
C ARG A 68 15.25 13.52 6.23
N ALA A 69 14.77 12.67 7.14
CA ALA A 69 14.22 13.12 8.41
C ALA A 69 15.32 13.65 9.34
N ARG A 70 16.47 12.97 9.40
CA ARG A 70 17.65 13.43 10.16
C ARG A 70 18.18 14.77 9.64
N SER A 71 18.32 14.92 8.33
CA SER A 71 18.78 16.18 7.73
C SER A 71 17.82 17.35 7.95
N ARG A 72 16.51 17.09 8.12
CA ARG A 72 15.51 18.11 8.46
C ARG A 72 15.58 18.54 9.93
N LYS A 73 15.91 17.63 10.84
CA LYS A 73 16.05 17.93 12.27
C LYS A 73 17.29 18.75 12.60
N GLY A 74 18.41 18.53 11.89
CA GLY A 74 19.64 19.33 12.07
C GLY A 74 19.63 20.70 11.37
N LYS A 75 18.54 21.06 10.68
CA LYS A 75 18.32 22.37 10.04
C LYS A 75 17.35 23.28 10.82
N ARG A 76 16.80 22.77 11.92
CA ARG A 76 16.03 23.52 12.93
C ARG A 76 16.97 23.78 14.10
#